data_AF-A0AA96FN03-F1
#
_entry.id   AF-A0AA96FN03-F1
#
_cell.length_a   1.000
_cell.length_b   1.000
_cell.length_c   1.000
_cell.angle_alpha   90.00
_cell.angle_beta   90.00
_cell.angle_gamma   90.00
#
_symmetry.space_group_name_H-M   'P 1'
#
loop_
_entity.id
_entity.type
_entity.pdbx_description
1 polymer ?
#
loop_
_entity_poly.entity_id
_entity_poly.type
_entity_poly.pdbx_seq_one_letter_code
_entity_poly.pdbx_strand_id
1 'polypeptide(L)'
;MERPAWAPRSIDISVPSVARIYDYYLGGSHNFEADREAARKAMEFMPGLPKIMQANRAFMRRAVRFAVDEGITQFLDIGSGIPTFGNVHEVAQAARPGSRVLYVDHDPVAVTHSQAVLADNDDADVVAADLRKPQEILASPQLERLIDLNRPVALLLVAILHFVEDTDDPRGAVAELRDALAPGSLLVLTHASYEGIPLPQERSEGAVDVYRDIRNPLIMRSRDEIARFFEGYDMVEPGLVPPPLWRPDTAPQDEDPYAFSGFAGVGRTA
;
A
#
# COMPACT_ATOMS: atom_id res chain seq x y z
N MET A 1 -19.96 -17.85 -15.01
CA MET A 1 -19.84 -16.45 -14.54
C MET A 1 -19.48 -15.61 -15.75
N GLU A 2 -20.25 -14.60 -16.09
CA GLU A 2 -19.96 -13.72 -17.24
C GLU A 2 -18.85 -12.74 -16.86
N ARG A 3 -17.86 -12.54 -17.74
CA ARG A 3 -16.73 -11.64 -17.46
C ARG A 3 -17.20 -10.18 -17.54
N PRO A 4 -17.06 -9.37 -16.48
CA PRO A 4 -17.40 -7.95 -16.51
C PRO A 4 -16.61 -7.20 -17.59
N ALA A 5 -17.20 -6.15 -18.17
CA ALA A 5 -16.59 -5.36 -19.24
C ALA A 5 -15.28 -4.66 -18.81
N TRP A 6 -15.14 -4.36 -17.52
CA TRP A 6 -13.95 -3.73 -16.95
C TRP A 6 -12.77 -4.69 -16.78
N ALA A 7 -13.01 -6.00 -16.79
CA ALA A 7 -12.00 -7.01 -16.52
C ALA A 7 -11.11 -7.27 -17.75
N PRO A 8 -9.77 -7.15 -17.63
CA PRO A 8 -8.87 -7.47 -18.73
C PRO A 8 -9.09 -8.89 -19.27
N ARG A 9 -8.87 -9.12 -20.57
CA ARG A 9 -9.02 -10.47 -21.16
C ARG A 9 -7.89 -11.42 -20.76
N SER A 10 -6.73 -10.88 -20.40
CA SER A 10 -5.52 -11.64 -20.05
C SER A 10 -5.55 -12.28 -18.66
N ILE A 11 -6.46 -11.88 -17.77
CA ILE A 11 -6.50 -12.43 -16.40
C ILE A 11 -7.30 -13.72 -16.30
N ASP A 12 -6.83 -14.60 -15.41
CA ASP A 12 -7.63 -15.69 -14.88
C ASP A 12 -8.47 -15.17 -13.70
N ILE A 13 -9.80 -15.17 -13.87
CA ILE A 13 -10.74 -14.67 -12.86
C ILE A 13 -11.09 -15.72 -11.79
N SER A 14 -10.59 -16.95 -11.95
CA SER A 14 -10.77 -18.06 -10.99
C SER A 14 -9.66 -18.12 -9.94
N VAL A 15 -8.54 -17.44 -10.19
CA VAL A 15 -7.42 -17.33 -9.25
C VAL A 15 -7.56 -16.03 -8.47
N PRO A 16 -7.59 -16.01 -7.13
CA PRO A 16 -7.68 -14.79 -6.34
C PRO A 16 -6.45 -13.89 -6.46
N SER A 17 -6.63 -12.57 -6.27
CA SER A 17 -5.53 -11.59 -6.17
C SER A 17 -5.62 -10.81 -4.88
N VAL A 18 -4.46 -10.45 -4.31
CA VAL A 18 -4.37 -9.60 -3.12
C VAL A 18 -5.04 -8.25 -3.31
N ALA A 19 -4.89 -7.61 -4.48
CA ALA A 19 -5.48 -6.31 -4.76
C ALA A 19 -7.02 -6.36 -4.79
N ARG A 20 -7.58 -7.44 -5.38
CA ARG A 20 -9.03 -7.67 -5.46
C ARG A 20 -9.63 -8.10 -4.13
N ILE A 21 -8.90 -8.89 -3.34
CA ILE A 21 -9.30 -9.24 -1.96
C ILE A 21 -9.34 -7.97 -1.09
N TYR A 22 -8.34 -7.10 -1.23
CA TYR A 22 -8.28 -5.81 -0.51
C TYR A 22 -9.44 -4.88 -0.93
N ASP A 23 -9.73 -4.79 -2.22
CA ASP A 23 -10.91 -4.07 -2.76
C ASP A 23 -12.20 -4.58 -2.11
N TYR A 24 -12.39 -5.90 -2.01
CA TYR A 24 -13.57 -6.48 -1.36
C TYR A 24 -13.69 -6.11 0.13
N TYR A 25 -12.59 -6.16 0.90
CA TYR A 25 -12.61 -5.75 2.32
C TYR A 25 -13.03 -4.29 2.50
N LEU A 26 -12.75 -3.43 1.52
CA LEU A 26 -13.15 -2.03 1.51
C LEU A 26 -14.56 -1.80 0.95
N GLY A 27 -15.29 -2.85 0.57
CA GLY A 27 -16.62 -2.76 -0.02
C GLY A 27 -16.62 -2.36 -1.50
N GLY A 28 -15.49 -2.50 -2.18
CA GLY A 28 -15.35 -2.28 -3.61
C GLY A 28 -16.03 -3.38 -4.44
N SER A 29 -16.09 -3.15 -5.75
CA SER A 29 -16.79 -4.02 -6.71
C SER A 29 -15.92 -4.58 -7.83
N HIS A 30 -14.61 -4.29 -7.79
CA HIS A 30 -13.64 -4.72 -8.79
C HIS A 30 -12.97 -6.03 -8.35
N ASN A 31 -13.80 -6.99 -7.95
CA ASN A 31 -13.42 -8.30 -7.45
C ASN A 31 -14.32 -9.40 -8.03
N PHE A 32 -13.76 -10.59 -8.19
CA PHE A 32 -14.47 -11.77 -8.68
C PHE A 32 -14.88 -12.66 -7.52
N GLU A 33 -15.68 -13.68 -7.81
CA GLU A 33 -16.16 -14.59 -6.76
C GLU A 33 -15.03 -15.32 -6.03
N ALA A 34 -13.96 -15.70 -6.74
CA ALA A 34 -12.79 -16.34 -6.14
C ALA A 34 -12.12 -15.43 -5.09
N ASP A 35 -12.03 -14.12 -5.37
CA ASP A 35 -11.50 -13.14 -4.41
C ASP A 35 -12.42 -13.02 -3.19
N ARG A 36 -13.75 -12.96 -3.41
CA ARG A 36 -14.74 -12.87 -2.33
C ARG A 36 -14.76 -14.11 -1.45
N GLU A 37 -14.57 -15.28 -2.02
CA GLU A 37 -14.50 -16.55 -1.29
C GLU A 37 -13.25 -16.60 -0.41
N ALA A 38 -12.08 -16.27 -0.97
CA ALA A 38 -10.84 -16.16 -0.20
C ALA A 38 -10.97 -15.13 0.93
N ALA A 39 -11.53 -13.95 0.63
CA ALA A 39 -11.76 -12.91 1.62
C ALA A 39 -12.70 -13.36 2.75
N ARG A 40 -13.81 -14.02 2.41
CA ARG A 40 -14.74 -14.58 3.41
C ARG A 40 -14.08 -15.63 4.30
N LYS A 41 -13.32 -16.55 3.70
CA LYS A 41 -12.55 -17.57 4.44
C LYS A 41 -11.56 -16.92 5.41
N ALA A 42 -10.82 -15.90 4.98
CA ALA A 42 -9.89 -15.17 5.85
C ALA A 42 -10.63 -14.44 7.00
N MET A 43 -11.82 -13.88 6.75
CA MET A 43 -12.64 -13.22 7.78
C MET A 43 -13.23 -14.18 8.82
N GLU A 44 -13.36 -15.48 8.53
CA GLU A 44 -13.75 -16.47 9.55
C GLU A 44 -12.70 -16.55 10.67
N PHE A 45 -11.42 -16.42 10.30
CA PHE A 45 -10.29 -16.39 11.23
C PHE A 45 -10.07 -15.01 11.83
N MET A 46 -10.13 -13.97 11.00
CA MET A 46 -9.88 -12.57 11.39
C MET A 46 -11.05 -11.66 10.94
N PRO A 47 -12.13 -11.57 11.74
CA PRO A 47 -13.33 -10.81 11.37
C PRO A 47 -13.09 -9.30 11.14
N GLY A 48 -12.03 -8.76 11.75
CA GLY A 48 -11.69 -7.33 11.65
C GLY A 48 -10.90 -6.91 10.41
N LEU A 49 -10.65 -7.80 9.44
CA LEU A 49 -9.91 -7.46 8.22
C LEU A 49 -10.43 -6.18 7.51
N PRO A 50 -11.74 -5.98 7.31
CA PRO A 50 -12.26 -4.72 6.77
C PRO A 50 -11.81 -3.48 7.55
N LYS A 51 -11.84 -3.57 8.89
CA LYS A 51 -11.46 -2.45 9.76
C LYS A 51 -9.96 -2.16 9.70
N ILE A 52 -9.13 -3.21 9.65
CA ILE A 52 -7.67 -3.08 9.44
C ILE A 52 -7.39 -2.32 8.14
N MET A 53 -8.06 -2.68 7.04
CA MET A 53 -7.83 -2.05 5.74
C MET A 53 -8.31 -0.59 5.73
N GLN A 54 -9.42 -0.29 6.38
CA GLN A 54 -9.91 1.08 6.57
C GLN A 54 -8.91 1.93 7.37
N ALA A 55 -8.35 1.39 8.46
CA ALA A 55 -7.33 2.07 9.27
C ALA A 55 -6.04 2.34 8.47
N ASN A 56 -5.62 1.38 7.64
CA ASN A 56 -4.50 1.54 6.72
C ASN A 56 -4.73 2.66 5.70
N ARG A 57 -5.90 2.68 5.04
CA ARG A 57 -6.27 3.77 4.10
C ARG A 57 -6.38 5.12 4.81
N ALA A 58 -6.88 5.15 6.05
CA ALA A 58 -6.91 6.38 6.85
C ALA A 58 -5.49 6.89 7.14
N PHE A 59 -4.57 6.02 7.55
CA PHE A 59 -3.15 6.38 7.73
C PHE A 59 -2.54 6.93 6.45
N MET A 60 -2.71 6.26 5.31
CA MET A 60 -2.16 6.70 4.02
C MET A 60 -2.58 8.14 3.71
N ARG A 61 -3.87 8.47 3.86
CA ARG A 61 -4.36 9.84 3.62
C ARG A 61 -3.74 10.87 4.57
N ARG A 62 -3.47 10.51 5.83
CA ARG A 62 -2.77 11.40 6.78
C ARG A 62 -1.30 11.58 6.40
N ALA A 63 -0.61 10.51 6.02
CA ALA A 63 0.78 10.57 5.59
C ALA A 63 0.97 11.38 4.29
N VAL A 64 0.05 11.25 3.33
CA VAL A 64 0.06 12.08 2.10
C VAL A 64 -0.14 13.56 2.43
N ARG A 65 -1.14 13.90 3.26
CA ARG A 65 -1.34 15.30 3.71
C ARG A 65 -0.09 15.85 4.42
N PHE A 66 0.49 15.06 5.31
CA PHE A 66 1.75 15.43 5.97
C PHE A 66 2.88 15.69 4.96
N ALA A 67 3.06 14.83 3.96
CA ALA A 67 4.07 15.04 2.92
C ALA A 67 3.85 16.36 2.15
N VAL A 68 2.59 16.68 1.82
CA VAL A 68 2.24 17.96 1.18
C VAL A 68 2.55 19.15 2.09
N ASP A 69 2.28 19.05 3.38
CA ASP A 69 2.58 20.09 4.38
C ASP A 69 4.09 20.32 4.53
N GLU A 70 4.89 19.26 4.37
CA GLU A 70 6.36 19.33 4.30
C GLU A 70 6.88 19.83 2.93
N GLY A 71 5.98 20.21 2.02
CA GLY A 71 6.31 20.80 0.72
C GLY A 71 6.59 19.78 -0.40
N ILE A 72 6.39 18.49 -0.16
CA ILE A 72 6.53 17.45 -1.18
C ILE A 72 5.34 17.49 -2.14
N THR A 73 5.63 17.40 -3.44
CA THR A 73 4.65 17.49 -4.54
C THR A 73 4.73 16.32 -5.51
N GLN A 74 5.52 15.30 -5.19
CA GLN A 74 5.79 14.15 -6.05
C GLN A 74 5.61 12.89 -5.22
N PHE A 75 4.81 11.96 -5.71
CA PHE A 75 4.45 10.74 -5.01
C PHE A 75 4.72 9.55 -5.90
N LEU A 76 5.39 8.54 -5.36
CA LEU A 76 5.60 7.24 -5.98
C LEU A 76 4.91 6.19 -5.11
N ASP A 77 3.78 5.67 -5.56
CA ASP A 77 2.94 4.72 -4.81
C ASP A 77 3.06 3.31 -5.37
N ILE A 78 3.84 2.45 -4.69
CA ILE A 78 4.16 1.10 -5.16
C ILE A 78 3.33 0.06 -4.41
N GLY A 79 2.64 -0.78 -5.18
CA GLY A 79 1.57 -1.65 -4.66
C GLY A 79 0.28 -0.87 -4.45
N SER A 80 -0.01 0.07 -5.36
CA SER A 80 -1.15 1.00 -5.27
C SER A 80 -2.51 0.32 -5.13
N GLY A 81 -2.63 -0.91 -5.65
CA GLY A 81 -3.85 -1.70 -5.65
C GLY A 81 -4.92 -1.13 -6.55
N ILE A 82 -6.13 -1.64 -6.40
CA ILE A 82 -7.29 -1.14 -7.15
C ILE A 82 -7.66 0.25 -6.63
N PRO A 83 -7.91 1.24 -7.52
CA PRO A 83 -8.41 2.55 -7.13
C PRO A 83 -9.66 2.47 -6.24
N THR A 84 -9.66 3.23 -5.14
CA THR A 84 -10.77 3.29 -4.17
C THR A 84 -11.06 4.76 -3.81
N PHE A 85 -11.91 5.04 -2.81
CA PHE A 85 -12.13 6.43 -2.38
C PHE A 85 -10.92 7.00 -1.63
N GLY A 86 -10.47 8.20 -2.03
CA GLY A 86 -9.36 8.90 -1.38
C GLY A 86 -8.01 8.39 -1.84
N ASN A 87 -7.84 8.21 -3.16
CA ASN A 87 -6.57 7.84 -3.79
C ASN A 87 -5.50 8.91 -3.52
N VAL A 88 -4.22 8.52 -3.57
CA VAL A 88 -3.08 9.42 -3.31
C VAL A 88 -3.15 10.73 -4.11
N HIS A 89 -3.45 10.67 -5.42
CA HIS A 89 -3.56 11.87 -6.26
C HIS A 89 -4.72 12.77 -5.85
N GLU A 90 -5.88 12.21 -5.50
CA GLU A 90 -7.04 12.98 -5.03
C GLU A 90 -6.69 13.77 -3.76
N VAL A 91 -6.02 13.12 -2.81
CA VAL A 91 -5.61 13.74 -1.54
C VAL A 91 -4.53 14.80 -1.78
N ALA A 92 -3.49 14.45 -2.55
CA ALA A 92 -2.37 15.34 -2.81
C ALA A 92 -2.78 16.57 -3.63
N GLN A 93 -3.55 16.38 -4.71
CA GLN A 93 -3.98 17.45 -5.61
C GLN A 93 -5.05 18.35 -4.97
N ALA A 94 -5.91 17.81 -4.10
CA ALA A 94 -6.84 18.63 -3.31
C ALA A 94 -6.10 19.54 -2.32
N ALA A 95 -5.05 19.04 -1.67
CA ALA A 95 -4.23 19.83 -0.75
C ALA A 95 -3.30 20.81 -1.49
N ARG A 96 -2.78 20.41 -2.64
CA ARG A 96 -1.85 21.19 -3.46
C ARG A 96 -1.99 20.84 -4.94
N PRO A 97 -2.72 21.66 -5.72
CA PRO A 97 -2.85 21.48 -7.17
C PRO A 97 -1.49 21.40 -7.87
N GLY A 98 -1.39 20.55 -8.89
CA GLY A 98 -0.12 20.25 -9.59
C GLY A 98 0.78 19.23 -8.89
N SER A 99 0.29 18.57 -7.82
CA SER A 99 0.96 17.42 -7.23
C SER A 99 0.93 16.22 -8.19
N ARG A 100 2.10 15.62 -8.40
CA ARG A 100 2.32 14.56 -9.37
C ARG A 100 2.39 13.19 -8.70
N VAL A 101 1.70 12.20 -9.25
CA VAL A 101 1.60 10.86 -8.65
C VAL A 101 1.83 9.77 -9.68
N LEU A 102 2.88 8.98 -9.50
CA LEU A 102 3.07 7.74 -10.24
C LEU A 102 2.62 6.56 -9.38
N TYR A 103 1.63 5.83 -9.87
CA TYR A 103 1.22 4.55 -9.31
C TYR A 103 2.00 3.40 -9.95
N VAL A 104 2.31 2.39 -9.14
CA VAL A 104 2.94 1.16 -9.60
C VAL A 104 2.15 -0.02 -9.05
N ASP A 105 1.78 -0.95 -9.92
CA ASP A 105 1.23 -2.24 -9.50
C ASP A 105 1.59 -3.31 -10.53
N HIS A 106 1.65 -4.57 -10.11
CA HIS A 106 1.87 -5.69 -11.02
C HIS A 106 0.56 -6.41 -11.39
N ASP A 107 -0.54 -6.16 -10.64
CA ASP A 107 -1.85 -6.70 -10.97
C ASP A 107 -2.45 -5.99 -12.19
N PRO A 108 -2.73 -6.71 -13.30
CA PRO A 108 -3.30 -6.10 -14.50
C PRO A 108 -4.66 -5.43 -14.29
N VAL A 109 -5.47 -5.88 -13.32
CA VAL A 109 -6.75 -5.24 -12.96
C VAL A 109 -6.50 -3.88 -12.33
N ALA A 110 -5.58 -3.81 -11.36
CA ALA A 110 -5.21 -2.56 -10.72
C ALA A 110 -4.69 -1.55 -11.75
N VAL A 111 -3.75 -1.96 -12.60
CA VAL A 111 -3.21 -1.10 -13.67
C VAL A 111 -4.29 -0.63 -14.63
N THR A 112 -5.14 -1.54 -15.13
CA THR A 112 -6.20 -1.19 -16.10
C THR A 112 -7.21 -0.21 -15.50
N HIS A 113 -7.55 -0.37 -14.21
CA HIS A 113 -8.47 0.55 -13.54
C HIS A 113 -7.84 1.89 -13.25
N SER A 114 -6.58 1.93 -12.83
CA SER A 114 -5.83 3.17 -12.67
C SER A 114 -5.76 3.93 -13.99
N GLN A 115 -5.50 3.27 -15.13
CA GLN A 115 -5.53 3.92 -16.45
C GLN A 115 -6.89 4.57 -16.77
N ALA A 116 -7.99 3.88 -16.45
CA ALA A 116 -9.33 4.41 -16.69
C ALA A 116 -9.66 5.60 -15.77
N VAL A 117 -9.25 5.54 -14.49
CA VAL A 117 -9.48 6.62 -13.50
C VAL A 117 -8.63 7.85 -13.81
N LEU A 118 -7.41 7.65 -14.33
CA LEU A 118 -6.43 8.71 -14.55
C LEU A 118 -6.46 9.29 -15.98
N ALA A 119 -7.37 8.83 -16.84
CA ALA A 119 -7.38 9.18 -18.27
C ALA A 119 -7.40 10.70 -18.56
N ASP A 120 -8.01 11.48 -17.67
CA ASP A 120 -8.12 12.95 -17.78
C ASP A 120 -7.23 13.70 -16.77
N ASN A 121 -6.19 13.05 -16.22
CA ASN A 121 -5.27 13.64 -15.23
C ASN A 121 -3.81 13.64 -15.73
N ASP A 122 -3.34 14.77 -16.26
CA ASP A 122 -1.97 14.90 -16.77
C ASP A 122 -0.88 14.75 -15.68
N ASP A 123 -1.25 14.99 -14.42
CA ASP A 123 -0.38 14.95 -13.25
C ASP A 123 -0.36 13.58 -12.55
N ALA A 124 -1.04 12.56 -13.09
CA ALA A 124 -1.02 11.22 -12.52
C ALA A 124 -0.97 10.14 -13.59
N ASP A 125 -0.22 9.07 -13.32
CA ASP A 125 -0.09 7.95 -14.26
C ASP A 125 0.13 6.64 -13.50
N VAL A 126 0.08 5.52 -14.22
CA VAL A 126 0.33 4.18 -13.67
C VAL A 126 1.27 3.39 -14.56
N VAL A 127 2.17 2.63 -13.93
CA VAL A 127 3.05 1.67 -14.62
C VAL A 127 2.83 0.26 -14.07
N ALA A 128 2.81 -0.72 -14.99
CA ALA A 128 2.80 -2.13 -14.66
C ALA A 128 4.22 -2.59 -14.34
N ALA A 129 4.57 -2.76 -13.07
CA ALA A 129 5.90 -3.18 -12.64
C ALA A 129 5.89 -3.88 -11.27
N ASP A 130 6.97 -4.61 -10.97
CA ASP A 130 7.12 -5.42 -9.77
C ASP A 130 8.08 -4.73 -8.77
N LEU A 131 7.66 -4.59 -7.51
CA LEU A 131 8.49 -4.01 -6.44
C LEU A 131 9.82 -4.75 -6.25
N ARG A 132 9.87 -6.05 -6.57
CA ARG A 132 11.09 -6.86 -6.48
C ARG A 132 12.12 -6.53 -7.56
N LYS A 133 11.77 -5.63 -8.48
CA LYS A 133 12.62 -5.18 -9.58
C LYS A 133 12.64 -3.65 -9.67
N PRO A 134 13.22 -2.94 -8.68
CA PRO A 134 13.12 -1.49 -8.62
C PRO A 134 13.66 -0.77 -9.86
N GLN A 135 14.71 -1.29 -10.50
CA GLN A 135 15.20 -0.75 -11.77
C GLN A 135 14.15 -0.68 -12.88
N GLU A 136 13.21 -1.64 -12.96
CA GLU A 136 12.13 -1.59 -13.97
C GLU A 136 11.18 -0.41 -13.71
N ILE A 137 10.99 -0.03 -12.44
CA ILE A 137 10.19 1.13 -12.02
C ILE A 137 10.96 2.42 -12.32
N LEU A 138 12.21 2.49 -11.87
CA LEU A 138 13.09 3.66 -11.98
C LEU A 138 13.40 4.04 -13.44
N ALA A 139 13.48 3.04 -14.33
CA ALA A 139 13.71 3.25 -15.76
C ALA A 139 12.42 3.41 -16.58
N SER A 140 11.24 3.45 -15.95
CA SER A 140 9.98 3.54 -16.68
C SER A 140 9.79 4.91 -17.34
N PRO A 141 9.27 4.99 -18.57
CA PRO A 141 8.97 6.26 -19.23
C PRO A 141 8.00 7.14 -18.46
N GLN A 142 7.06 6.53 -17.73
CA GLN A 142 6.08 7.23 -16.88
C GLN A 142 6.79 7.95 -15.72
N LEU A 143 7.77 7.30 -15.10
CA LEU A 143 8.57 7.92 -14.03
C LEU A 143 9.39 9.09 -14.57
N GLU A 144 10.13 8.89 -15.67
CA GLU A 144 10.93 9.94 -16.30
C GLU A 144 10.09 11.17 -16.66
N ARG A 145 8.87 10.95 -17.16
CA ARG A 145 7.94 12.02 -17.53
C ARG A 145 7.39 12.79 -16.33
N LEU A 146 7.08 12.09 -15.25
CA LEU A 146 6.20 12.61 -14.19
C LEU A 146 6.95 12.99 -12.90
N ILE A 147 8.05 12.30 -12.58
CA ILE A 147 8.75 12.43 -11.30
C ILE A 147 10.19 12.89 -11.53
N ASP A 148 10.53 14.07 -11.01
CA ASP A 148 11.90 14.57 -10.94
C ASP A 148 12.56 14.06 -9.65
N LEU A 149 13.36 13.01 -9.77
CA LEU A 149 14.07 12.37 -8.66
C LEU A 149 15.15 13.25 -8.02
N ASN A 150 15.53 14.38 -8.65
CA ASN A 150 16.46 15.36 -8.06
C ASN A 150 15.77 16.28 -7.04
N ARG A 151 14.45 16.15 -6.88
CA ARG A 151 13.64 16.87 -5.90
C ARG A 151 12.98 15.86 -4.96
N PRO A 152 12.63 16.28 -3.72
CA PRO A 152 12.00 15.38 -2.76
C PRO A 152 10.75 14.67 -3.31
N VAL A 153 10.67 13.36 -3.04
CA VAL A 153 9.55 12.47 -3.40
C VAL A 153 9.03 11.77 -2.15
N ALA A 154 7.72 11.57 -2.06
CA ALA A 154 7.14 10.66 -1.08
C ALA A 154 6.98 9.27 -1.73
N LEU A 155 7.81 8.33 -1.31
CA LEU A 155 7.72 6.91 -1.66
C LEU A 155 6.75 6.22 -0.70
N LEU A 156 5.65 5.69 -1.24
CA LEU A 156 4.63 4.96 -0.50
C LEU A 156 4.79 3.46 -0.75
N LEU A 157 5.03 2.72 0.33
CA LEU A 157 5.02 1.25 0.40
C LEU A 157 3.94 0.83 1.40
N VAL A 158 2.69 1.14 1.04
CA VAL A 158 1.53 0.96 1.92
C VAL A 158 0.87 -0.38 1.61
N ALA A 159 0.88 -1.27 2.60
CA ALA A 159 0.27 -2.59 2.54
C ALA A 159 0.80 -3.52 1.42
N ILE A 160 2.10 -3.45 1.12
CA ILE A 160 2.73 -4.23 0.05
C ILE A 160 3.87 -5.14 0.53
N LEU A 161 4.74 -4.68 1.43
CA LEU A 161 5.98 -5.39 1.79
C LEU A 161 5.75 -6.73 2.51
N HIS A 162 4.58 -6.93 3.12
CA HIS A 162 4.20 -8.21 3.72
C HIS A 162 3.82 -9.28 2.69
N PHE A 163 3.79 -8.95 1.40
CA PHE A 163 3.68 -9.93 0.31
C PHE A 163 5.02 -10.24 -0.36
N VAL A 164 6.12 -9.67 0.15
CA VAL A 164 7.48 -9.92 -0.37
C VAL A 164 8.22 -10.84 0.61
N GLU A 165 8.54 -12.04 0.13
CA GLU A 165 9.28 -13.05 0.88
C GLU A 165 10.73 -12.60 1.12
N ASP A 166 11.34 -13.05 2.23
CA ASP A 166 12.72 -12.65 2.56
C ASP A 166 13.75 -13.12 1.52
N THR A 167 13.44 -14.19 0.78
CA THR A 167 14.26 -14.68 -0.35
C THR A 167 14.31 -13.71 -1.53
N ASP A 168 13.34 -12.82 -1.64
CA ASP A 168 13.27 -11.78 -2.68
C ASP A 168 13.95 -10.46 -2.24
N ASP A 169 14.64 -10.45 -1.09
CA ASP A 169 15.36 -9.30 -0.50
C ASP A 169 14.55 -7.98 -0.49
N PRO A 170 13.45 -7.92 0.28
CA PRO A 170 12.62 -6.71 0.35
C PRO A 170 13.40 -5.50 0.87
N ARG A 171 14.42 -5.70 1.72
CA ARG A 171 15.23 -4.58 2.23
C ARG A 171 16.16 -4.02 1.16
N GLY A 172 16.76 -4.87 0.33
CA GLY A 172 17.51 -4.46 -0.85
C GLY A 172 16.65 -3.63 -1.80
N ALA A 173 15.44 -4.09 -2.10
CA ALA A 173 14.51 -3.34 -2.96
C ALA A 173 14.15 -1.95 -2.40
N VAL A 174 13.87 -1.86 -1.09
CA VAL A 174 13.60 -0.56 -0.43
C VAL A 174 14.81 0.35 -0.41
N ALA A 175 16.01 -0.19 -0.16
CA ALA A 175 17.26 0.56 -0.18
C ALA A 175 17.57 1.10 -1.58
N GLU A 176 17.38 0.29 -2.63
CA GLU A 176 17.60 0.71 -4.01
C GLU A 176 16.65 1.84 -4.43
N LEU A 177 15.37 1.76 -4.05
CA LEU A 177 14.41 2.84 -4.26
C LEU A 177 14.82 4.11 -3.49
N ARG A 178 15.19 3.97 -2.20
CA ARG A 178 15.65 5.08 -1.35
C ARG A 178 16.83 5.81 -1.98
N ASP A 179 17.82 5.07 -2.45
CA ASP A 179 19.09 5.61 -2.95
C ASP A 179 18.91 6.39 -4.25
N ALA A 180 17.78 6.18 -4.96
CA ALA A 180 17.40 6.97 -6.13
C ALA A 180 16.71 8.31 -5.77
N LEU A 181 16.29 8.52 -4.52
CA LEU A 181 15.54 9.71 -4.11
C LEU A 181 16.47 10.81 -3.59
N ALA A 182 16.13 12.07 -3.89
CA ALA A 182 16.82 13.22 -3.32
C ALA A 182 16.71 13.29 -1.78
N PRO A 183 17.68 13.93 -1.08
CA PRO A 183 17.58 14.30 0.32
C PRO A 183 16.28 15.03 0.67
N GLY A 184 15.71 14.75 1.84
CA GLY A 184 14.41 15.30 2.27
C GLY A 184 13.19 14.59 1.68
N SER A 185 13.38 13.52 0.93
CA SER A 185 12.30 12.61 0.51
C SER A 185 11.72 11.86 1.71
N LEU A 186 10.52 11.30 1.56
CA LEU A 186 9.85 10.53 2.60
C LEU A 186 9.63 9.09 2.16
N LEU A 187 9.89 8.15 3.06
CA LEU A 187 9.33 6.80 3.01
C LEU A 187 8.09 6.74 3.88
N VAL A 188 6.96 6.37 3.30
CA VAL A 188 5.70 6.08 3.98
C VAL A 188 5.44 4.58 3.88
N LEU A 189 5.38 3.89 5.01
CA LEU A 189 5.31 2.43 5.02
C LEU A 189 4.27 1.92 6.03
N THR A 190 3.52 0.90 5.61
CA THR A 190 2.71 0.08 6.53
C THR A 190 3.03 -1.40 6.36
N HIS A 191 2.91 -2.15 7.46
CA HIS A 191 3.24 -3.56 7.45
C HIS A 191 2.36 -4.36 8.42
N ALA A 192 1.95 -5.55 7.99
CA ALA A 192 1.19 -6.48 8.80
C ALA A 192 2.06 -7.07 9.91
N SER A 193 1.49 -7.22 11.10
CA SER A 193 2.13 -7.83 12.26
C SER A 193 1.07 -8.57 13.08
N TYR A 194 1.49 -9.57 13.86
CA TYR A 194 0.63 -10.18 14.86
C TYR A 194 0.36 -9.23 16.04
N GLU A 195 1.25 -8.25 16.24
CA GLU A 195 1.08 -7.23 17.25
C GLU A 195 -0.14 -6.34 16.96
N GLY A 196 -0.93 -6.07 18.00
CA GLY A 196 -2.15 -5.26 17.91
C GLY A 196 -3.40 -6.02 17.48
N ILE A 197 -3.28 -7.29 17.05
CA ILE A 197 -4.44 -8.12 16.73
C ILE A 197 -5.16 -8.52 18.04
N PRO A 198 -6.47 -8.24 18.20
CA PRO A 198 -7.22 -8.55 19.42
C PRO A 198 -7.69 -10.03 19.46
N LEU A 199 -6.85 -10.95 18.99
CA LEU A 199 -7.10 -12.40 18.93
C LEU A 199 -5.81 -13.17 19.27
N PRO A 200 -5.91 -14.42 19.77
CA PRO A 200 -4.76 -15.31 19.86
C PRO A 200 -4.08 -15.49 18.50
N GLN A 201 -2.75 -15.59 18.49
CA GLN A 201 -1.97 -15.72 17.25
C GLN A 201 -2.36 -16.97 16.46
N GLU A 202 -2.63 -18.09 17.13
CA GLU A 202 -3.01 -19.36 16.51
C GLU A 202 -4.32 -19.22 15.70
N ARG A 203 -5.20 -18.30 16.12
CA ARG A 203 -6.43 -18.00 15.39
C ARG A 203 -6.16 -17.10 14.18
N SER A 204 -5.29 -16.10 14.31
CA SER A 204 -4.97 -15.18 13.22
C SER A 204 -4.09 -15.82 12.13
N GLU A 205 -3.31 -16.84 12.48
CA GLU A 205 -2.55 -17.68 11.54
C GLU A 205 -3.45 -18.33 10.48
N GLY A 206 -4.69 -18.68 10.82
CA GLY A 206 -5.64 -19.21 9.84
C GLY A 206 -5.95 -18.23 8.70
N ALA A 207 -5.91 -16.92 8.95
CA ALA A 207 -6.03 -15.92 7.88
C ALA A 207 -4.77 -15.91 6.99
N VAL A 208 -3.57 -16.01 7.59
CA VAL A 208 -2.29 -16.10 6.85
C VAL A 208 -2.26 -17.35 5.96
N ASP A 209 -2.79 -18.47 6.44
CA ASP A 209 -2.86 -19.70 5.65
C ASP A 209 -3.78 -19.60 4.43
N VAL A 210 -4.86 -18.83 4.50
CA VAL A 210 -5.68 -18.54 3.30
C VAL A 210 -4.86 -17.87 2.22
N TYR A 211 -4.01 -16.91 2.60
CA TYR A 211 -3.12 -16.21 1.68
C TYR A 211 -2.03 -17.11 1.11
N ARG A 212 -1.49 -18.03 1.93
CA ARG A 212 -0.56 -19.07 1.49
C ARG A 212 -1.20 -20.01 0.46
N ASP A 213 -2.43 -20.46 0.69
CA ASP A 213 -3.18 -21.37 -0.20
C ASP A 213 -3.38 -20.77 -1.61
N ILE A 214 -3.60 -19.46 -1.68
CA ILE A 214 -3.77 -18.73 -2.95
C ILE A 214 -2.44 -18.25 -3.56
N ARG A 215 -1.30 -18.74 -3.03
CA ARG A 215 0.08 -18.42 -3.48
C ARG A 215 0.47 -16.95 -3.37
N ASN A 216 -0.09 -16.25 -2.40
CA ASN A 216 0.30 -14.88 -2.05
C ASN A 216 0.67 -14.84 -0.55
N PRO A 217 1.75 -15.52 -0.13
CA PRO A 217 2.04 -15.71 1.29
C PRO A 217 2.20 -14.37 2.02
N LEU A 218 1.54 -14.25 3.18
CA LEU A 218 1.68 -13.12 4.08
C LEU A 218 2.86 -13.34 5.03
N ILE A 219 3.87 -12.48 4.93
CA ILE A 219 5.01 -12.45 5.85
C ILE A 219 4.69 -11.48 6.98
N MET A 220 4.34 -12.03 8.14
CA MET A 220 4.07 -11.27 9.35
C MET A 220 5.40 -10.92 10.02
N ARG A 221 5.70 -9.63 10.15
CA ARG A 221 6.95 -9.15 10.76
C ARG A 221 6.67 -8.49 12.12
N SER A 222 7.59 -8.66 13.06
CA SER A 222 7.60 -7.93 14.33
C SER A 222 7.88 -6.44 14.11
N ARG A 223 7.59 -5.62 15.12
CA ARG A 223 7.92 -4.18 15.10
C ARG A 223 9.39 -3.93 14.78
N ASP A 224 10.29 -4.69 15.38
CA ASP A 224 11.74 -4.53 15.20
C ASP A 224 12.19 -4.88 13.77
N GLU A 225 11.62 -5.93 13.18
CA GLU A 225 11.90 -6.29 11.79
C GLU A 225 11.37 -5.22 10.82
N ILE A 226 10.20 -4.66 11.09
CA ILE A 226 9.62 -3.56 10.30
C ILE A 226 10.47 -2.29 10.43
N ALA A 227 10.97 -1.99 11.63
CA ALA A 227 11.83 -0.84 11.87
C ALA A 227 13.12 -0.88 11.02
N ARG A 228 13.61 -2.06 10.64
CA ARG A 228 14.78 -2.20 9.77
C ARG A 228 14.58 -1.67 8.36
N PHE A 229 13.35 -1.55 7.87
CA PHE A 229 13.09 -0.87 6.58
C PHE A 229 13.37 0.63 6.63
N PHE A 230 13.41 1.21 7.84
CA PHE A 230 13.73 2.61 8.07
C PHE A 230 15.21 2.83 8.46
N GLU A 231 16.08 1.83 8.35
CA GLU A 231 17.53 2.05 8.52
C GLU A 231 18.04 3.08 7.51
N GLY A 232 18.71 4.12 8.02
CA GLY A 232 19.17 5.26 7.21
C GLY A 232 18.12 6.37 7.00
N TYR A 233 16.96 6.29 7.67
CA TYR A 233 15.97 7.35 7.69
C TYR A 233 15.89 8.03 9.06
N ASP A 234 15.63 9.33 9.06
CA ASP A 234 15.21 10.07 10.25
C ASP A 234 13.71 9.86 10.47
N MET A 235 13.35 9.15 11.54
CA MET A 235 11.94 8.85 11.81
C MET A 235 11.15 10.11 12.13
N VAL A 236 10.03 10.29 11.44
CA VAL A 236 9.06 11.34 11.75
C VAL A 236 8.24 10.90 12.97
N GLU A 237 8.18 11.75 14.00
CA GLU A 237 7.34 11.52 15.17
C GLU A 237 5.88 11.21 14.78
N PRO A 238 5.24 10.18 15.38
CA PRO A 238 5.65 9.42 16.58
C PRO A 238 6.52 8.17 16.32
N GLY A 239 7.17 8.07 15.15
CA GLY A 239 7.93 6.90 14.74
C GLY A 239 7.03 5.78 14.22
N LEU A 240 7.41 4.53 14.53
CA LEU A 240 6.69 3.33 14.09
C LEU A 240 5.63 2.93 15.12
N VAL A 241 4.35 3.11 14.79
CA VAL A 241 3.19 2.90 15.67
C VAL A 241 2.02 2.27 14.91
N PRO A 242 1.01 1.70 15.58
CA PRO A 242 -0.23 1.28 14.94
C PRO A 242 -0.89 2.38 14.08
N PRO A 243 -1.55 2.04 12.96
CA PRO A 243 -2.07 3.04 12.02
C PRO A 243 -2.94 4.14 12.66
N PRO A 244 -3.87 3.87 13.59
CA PRO A 244 -4.68 4.93 14.22
C PRO A 244 -3.90 5.89 15.12
N LEU A 245 -2.70 5.50 15.58
CA LEU A 245 -1.88 6.30 16.50
C LEU A 245 -0.93 7.26 15.77
N TRP A 246 -0.71 7.08 14.47
CA TRP A 246 0.16 7.96 13.71
C TRP A 246 -0.58 9.25 13.33
N ARG A 247 -0.25 10.35 14.03
CA ARG A 247 -0.78 11.72 13.83
C ARG A 247 -2.29 11.77 13.55
N PRO A 248 -3.14 11.27 14.46
CA PRO A 248 -4.58 11.21 14.21
C PRO A 248 -5.22 12.60 14.25
N ASP A 249 -6.23 12.83 13.40
CA ASP A 249 -6.99 14.09 13.36
C ASP A 249 -7.85 14.26 14.64
N THR A 250 -8.31 13.14 15.20
CA THR A 250 -9.08 13.06 16.44
C THR A 250 -8.54 11.94 17.31
N ALA A 251 -8.59 12.08 18.64
CA ALA A 251 -8.14 11.01 19.53
C ALA A 251 -8.87 9.69 19.19
N PRO A 252 -8.17 8.56 19.02
CA PRO A 252 -8.76 7.28 18.61
C PRO A 252 -9.40 6.55 19.80
N GLN A 253 -9.97 7.32 20.73
CA GLN A 253 -10.78 6.80 21.83
C GLN A 253 -12.05 6.24 21.19
N ASP A 254 -12.40 4.99 21.49
CA ASP A 254 -13.50 4.22 20.86
C ASP A 254 -13.24 3.68 19.45
N GLU A 255 -11.99 3.70 18.97
CA GLU A 255 -11.66 3.02 17.72
C GLU A 255 -11.74 1.49 17.90
N ASP A 256 -12.20 0.80 16.87
CA ASP A 256 -12.31 -0.66 16.86
C ASP A 256 -10.92 -1.30 17.12
N PRO A 257 -10.79 -2.26 18.07
CA PRO A 257 -9.50 -2.87 18.42
C PRO A 257 -8.72 -3.43 17.22
N TYR A 258 -9.39 -3.94 16.20
CA TYR A 258 -8.71 -4.46 15.01
C TYR A 258 -7.98 -3.36 14.23
N ALA A 259 -8.43 -2.11 14.30
CA ALA A 259 -7.77 -0.98 13.62
C ALA A 259 -6.31 -0.79 14.05
N PHE A 260 -5.93 -1.27 15.24
CA PHE A 260 -4.58 -1.16 15.80
C PHE A 260 -3.65 -2.31 15.38
N SER A 261 -4.08 -3.19 14.47
CA SER A 261 -3.26 -4.30 13.99
C SER A 261 -2.18 -3.84 13.01
N GLY A 262 -0.95 -4.30 13.21
CA GLY A 262 0.19 -3.93 12.37
C GLY A 262 0.76 -2.54 12.70
N PHE A 263 1.71 -2.09 11.89
CA PHE A 263 2.43 -0.85 12.11
C PHE A 263 2.47 0.03 10.88
N ALA A 264 2.60 1.33 11.13
CA ALA A 264 2.71 2.40 10.18
C ALA A 264 3.78 3.40 10.62
N GLY A 265 4.53 3.94 9.67
CA GLY A 265 5.61 4.88 9.95
C GLY A 265 5.95 5.75 8.75
N VAL A 266 6.57 6.88 9.04
CA VAL A 266 7.14 7.78 8.03
C VAL A 266 8.59 8.08 8.42
N GLY A 267 9.51 7.89 7.49
CA GLY A 267 10.93 8.22 7.65
C GLY A 267 11.36 9.22 6.59
N ARG A 268 12.30 10.10 6.93
CA ARG A 268 12.86 11.11 6.03
C ARG A 268 14.26 10.71 5.59
N THR A 269 14.58 10.83 4.30
CA THR A 269 15.95 10.65 3.83
C THR A 269 16.80 11.85 4.26
N ALA A 270 18.00 11.56 4.76
CA ALA A 270 18.99 12.57 5.14
C ALA A 270 19.47 13.40 3.95
#